data_AF-A0AA89BXG2-F1
#
_entry.id   AF-A0AA89BXG2-F1
#
_cell.length_a   1.000
_cell.length_b   1.000
_cell.length_c   1.000
_cell.angle_alpha   90.00
_cell.angle_beta   90.00
_cell.angle_gamma   90.00
#
_symmetry.space_group_name_H-M   'P 1'
#
loop_
_entity.id
_entity.type
_entity.pdbx_description
1 polymer ?
#
loop_
_entity_poly.entity_id
_entity_poly.type
_entity_poly.pdbx_seq_one_letter_code
_entity_poly.pdbx_strand_id
1 'polypeptide(L)'
;MPHITQIAAVEMHSGNQFTCYVLPKVPIEASAEKVTGIVFDGTDLFVNGQKVDALTISDAIGKLLEWLGQFNTVVLVAHNGRVFDFRVISHAVMLLGKQDKFIDKIDGLVDSLSMIRSCHKNLKSYKQECLALHFCGETYDAHDALEDVKMLSKILKCAVTNVDFVKKSYDTHNHLLQENFNSAKSQNLSSLHVLVGAGIVKIGMAENIAGSGLNLHSLRVIHARAGEDGLRNTFCSKNSIGKPRVTSDNKVLDAVIPKMSQLLSA
;
A
#
# COMPACT_ATOMS: atom_id res chain seq x y z
N MET A 1 5.24 3.13 -8.44
CA MET A 1 4.60 3.79 -7.29
C MET A 1 4.89 5.28 -7.43
N PRO A 2 3.90 6.18 -7.24
CA PRO A 2 4.17 7.61 -7.31
C PRO A 2 5.11 8.08 -6.20
N HIS A 3 5.74 9.24 -6.40
CA HIS A 3 6.55 9.90 -5.40
C HIS A 3 5.66 10.74 -4.47
N ILE A 4 6.02 10.77 -3.19
CA ILE A 4 5.38 11.63 -2.20
C ILE A 4 5.92 13.05 -2.37
N THR A 5 5.02 14.03 -2.44
CA THR A 5 5.35 15.47 -2.51
C THR A 5 4.93 16.24 -1.27
N GLN A 6 3.98 15.71 -0.49
CA GLN A 6 3.55 16.26 0.79
C GLN A 6 3.13 15.10 1.71
N ILE A 7 3.47 15.20 3.00
CA ILE A 7 2.96 14.30 4.04
C ILE A 7 2.26 15.18 5.06
N ALA A 8 1.04 14.82 5.43
CA ALA A 8 0.34 15.45 6.53
C ALA A 8 -0.37 14.42 7.41
N ALA A 9 -0.52 14.74 8.69
CA ALA A 9 -1.27 13.97 9.66
C ALA A 9 -1.84 14.91 10.73
N VAL A 10 -3.00 14.55 11.28
CA VAL A 10 -3.65 15.25 12.39
C VAL A 10 -4.08 14.23 13.42
N GLU A 11 -3.69 14.44 14.68
CA GLU A 11 -4.21 13.66 15.80
C GLU A 11 -5.63 14.16 16.13
N MET A 12 -6.59 13.24 16.15
CA MET A 12 -8.01 13.59 16.14
C MET A 12 -8.47 14.33 17.41
N HIS A 13 -7.90 14.06 18.58
CA HIS A 13 -8.39 14.60 19.85
C HIS A 13 -7.80 15.97 20.19
N SER A 14 -6.48 16.08 20.19
CA SER A 14 -5.73 17.32 20.47
C SER A 14 -5.69 18.28 19.29
N GLY A 15 -5.83 17.77 18.06
CA GLY A 15 -5.62 18.55 16.84
C GLY A 15 -4.16 18.87 16.55
N ASN A 16 -3.21 18.22 17.24
CA ASN A 16 -1.78 18.27 16.92
C ASN A 16 -1.56 17.84 15.47
N GLN A 17 -0.69 18.53 14.74
CA GLN A 17 -0.54 18.39 13.29
C GLN A 17 0.92 18.15 12.95
N PHE A 18 1.12 17.31 11.95
CA PHE A 18 2.37 17.16 11.25
C PHE A 18 2.14 17.49 9.78
N THR A 19 3.00 18.31 9.19
CA THR A 19 3.02 18.53 7.74
C THR A 19 4.44 18.81 7.27
N CYS A 20 4.81 18.28 6.11
CA CYS A 20 6.03 18.67 5.42
C CYS A 20 5.88 18.41 3.92
N TYR A 21 6.54 19.26 3.13
CA TYR A 21 6.77 18.98 1.72
C TYR A 21 7.99 18.08 1.51
N VAL A 22 7.96 17.31 0.43
CA VAL A 22 8.98 16.31 0.11
C VAL A 22 9.48 16.55 -1.31
N LEU A 23 10.80 16.61 -1.46
CA LEU A 23 11.45 16.71 -2.76
C LEU A 23 11.25 15.40 -3.53
N PRO A 24 10.56 15.41 -4.68
CA PRO A 24 10.47 14.24 -5.54
C PRO A 24 11.83 13.98 -6.20
N LYS A 25 12.08 12.74 -6.66
CA LYS A 25 13.30 12.40 -7.42
C LYS A 25 13.08 12.43 -8.93
N VAL A 26 11.84 12.64 -9.34
CA VAL A 26 11.39 12.68 -10.74
C VAL A 26 10.49 13.89 -10.91
N PRO A 27 10.38 14.46 -12.12
CA PRO A 27 9.43 15.51 -12.41
C PRO A 27 8.00 15.11 -12.03
N ILE A 28 7.19 16.09 -11.62
CA ILE A 28 5.78 15.88 -11.28
C ILE A 28 4.99 15.79 -12.60
N GLU A 29 4.07 14.83 -12.70
CA GLU A 29 3.20 14.73 -13.88
C GLU A 29 2.26 15.94 -13.94
N ALA A 30 2.04 16.50 -15.13
CA ALA A 30 1.19 17.69 -15.33
C ALA A 30 -0.25 17.51 -14.76
N SER A 31 -0.75 16.28 -14.71
CA SER A 31 -2.03 15.95 -14.08
C SER A 31 -2.00 16.17 -12.56
N ALA A 32 -0.91 15.80 -11.89
CA ALA A 32 -0.71 15.99 -10.45
C ALA A 32 -0.43 17.46 -10.10
N GLU A 33 0.34 18.17 -10.94
CA GLU A 33 0.57 19.62 -10.78
C GLU A 33 -0.74 20.38 -10.85
N LYS A 34 -1.62 20.06 -11.81
CA LYS A 34 -2.92 20.71 -11.97
C LYS A 34 -3.84 20.54 -10.75
N VAL A 35 -3.75 19.39 -10.08
CA VAL A 35 -4.62 19.03 -8.97
C VAL A 35 -4.09 19.59 -7.65
N THR A 36 -2.79 19.53 -7.41
CA THR A 36 -2.17 19.90 -6.13
C THR A 36 -1.56 21.31 -6.11
N GLY A 37 -1.33 21.90 -7.28
CA GLY A 37 -0.57 23.14 -7.42
C GLY A 37 0.92 23.00 -7.12
N ILE A 38 1.42 21.77 -6.89
CA ILE A 38 2.82 21.50 -6.56
C ILE A 38 3.64 21.36 -7.84
N VAL A 39 4.73 22.12 -7.94
CA VAL A 39 5.68 22.10 -9.08
C VAL A 39 7.10 21.88 -8.54
N PHE A 40 7.91 21.11 -9.27
CA PHE A 40 9.32 20.89 -8.98
C PHE A 40 10.18 21.27 -10.19
N ASP A 41 11.07 22.25 -10.04
CA ASP A 41 11.92 22.75 -11.14
C ASP A 41 13.25 21.98 -11.30
N GLY A 42 13.45 20.93 -10.50
CA GLY A 42 14.70 20.17 -10.42
C GLY A 42 15.57 20.52 -9.21
N THR A 43 15.32 21.66 -8.57
CA THR A 43 16.06 22.14 -7.39
C THR A 43 15.11 22.47 -6.24
N ASP A 44 14.09 23.26 -6.51
CA ASP A 44 13.16 23.83 -5.53
C ASP A 44 11.73 23.34 -5.76
N LEU A 45 10.97 23.25 -4.67
CA LEU A 45 9.55 22.92 -4.70
C LEU A 45 8.71 24.19 -4.55
N PHE A 46 7.65 24.29 -5.34
CA PHE A 46 6.72 25.41 -5.32
C PHE A 46 5.29 24.90 -5.14
N VAL A 47 4.48 25.65 -4.40
CA VAL A 47 3.05 25.39 -4.21
C VAL A 47 2.30 26.64 -4.64
N ASN A 48 1.46 26.53 -5.66
CA ASN A 48 0.72 27.66 -6.23
C ASN A 48 1.62 28.87 -6.56
N GLY A 49 2.84 28.59 -7.05
CA GLY A 49 3.84 29.59 -7.42
C GLY A 49 4.70 30.14 -6.27
N GLN A 50 4.44 29.74 -5.02
CA GLN A 50 5.24 30.12 -3.85
C GLN A 50 6.28 29.04 -3.55
N LYS A 51 7.56 29.42 -3.39
CA LYS A 51 8.61 28.48 -2.98
C LYS A 51 8.33 27.99 -1.56
N VAL A 52 8.44 26.68 -1.33
CA VAL A 52 8.26 26.06 -0.02
C VAL A 52 9.50 25.30 0.43
N ASP A 53 9.72 25.23 1.73
CA ASP A 53 10.75 24.37 2.29
C ASP A 53 10.32 22.91 2.14
N ALA A 54 11.21 22.10 1.57
CA ALA A 54 10.97 20.68 1.32
C ALA A 54 12.11 19.82 1.84
N LEU A 55 11.77 18.63 2.33
CA LEU A 55 12.70 17.67 2.90
C LEU A 55 13.01 16.57 1.90
N THR A 56 14.11 15.85 2.13
CA THR A 56 14.29 14.55 1.49
C THR A 56 13.23 13.58 2.00
N ILE A 57 12.86 12.58 1.19
CA ILE A 57 11.92 11.53 1.65
C ILE A 57 12.44 10.80 2.90
N SER A 58 13.76 10.66 3.07
CA SER A 58 14.34 10.04 4.26
C SER A 58 14.07 10.86 5.52
N ASP A 59 14.28 12.17 5.45
CA ASP A 59 14.06 13.08 6.57
C ASP A 59 12.57 13.25 6.87
N ALA A 60 11.73 13.35 5.83
CA ALA A 60 10.28 13.44 5.98
C ALA A 60 9.71 12.21 6.71
N ILE A 61 10.08 10.99 6.30
CA ILE A 61 9.67 9.76 7.00
C ILE A 61 10.27 9.69 8.40
N GLY A 62 11.52 10.15 8.59
CA GLY A 62 12.14 10.25 9.90
C GLY A 62 11.34 11.11 10.88
N LYS A 63 11.00 12.33 10.46
CA LYS A 63 10.22 13.28 11.28
C LYS A 63 8.78 12.81 11.49
N LEU A 64 8.16 12.16 10.51
CA LEU A 64 6.85 11.54 10.69
C LEU A 64 6.89 10.48 11.79
N LEU A 65 7.86 9.56 11.75
CA LEU A 65 7.99 8.51 12.75
C LEU A 65 8.31 9.06 14.16
N GLU A 66 9.09 10.14 14.23
CA GLU A 66 9.37 10.85 15.48
C GLU A 66 8.09 11.49 16.04
N TRP A 67 7.31 12.17 15.19
CA TRP A 67 6.03 12.76 15.57
C TRP A 67 5.02 11.70 16.04
N LEU A 68 4.92 10.57 15.32
CA LEU A 68 4.08 9.44 15.73
C LEU A 68 4.52 8.85 17.09
N GLY A 69 5.83 8.88 17.37
CA GLY A 69 6.39 8.41 18.64
C GLY A 69 6.00 9.24 19.88
N GLN A 70 5.32 10.38 19.69
CA GLN A 70 4.77 11.18 20.79
C GLN A 70 3.47 10.60 21.35
N PHE A 71 2.87 9.62 20.67
CA PHE A 71 1.59 9.02 21.05
C PHE A 71 1.79 7.58 21.53
N ASN A 72 1.00 7.17 22.53
CA ASN A 72 1.10 5.84 23.13
C ASN A 72 0.52 4.73 22.25
N THR A 73 -0.53 5.05 21.48
CA THR A 73 -1.22 4.12 20.59
C THR A 73 -1.59 4.86 19.32
N VAL A 74 -1.23 4.31 18.17
CA VAL A 74 -1.34 4.96 16.87
C VAL A 74 -2.10 4.06 15.91
N VAL A 75 -3.25 4.56 15.45
CA VAL A 75 -3.99 3.98 14.32
C VAL A 75 -3.99 5.00 13.20
N LEU A 76 -3.34 4.68 12.07
CA LEU A 76 -3.35 5.56 10.91
C LEU A 76 -4.66 5.38 10.13
N VAL A 77 -5.27 6.50 9.78
CA VAL A 77 -6.54 6.52 9.05
C VAL A 77 -6.36 7.33 7.77
N ALA A 78 -6.73 6.75 6.64
CA ALA A 78 -6.70 7.43 5.35
C ALA A 78 -7.93 7.08 4.52
N HIS A 79 -8.43 8.06 3.76
CA HIS A 79 -9.60 7.89 2.92
C HIS A 79 -9.24 7.19 1.62
N ASN A 80 -9.74 5.96 1.44
CA ASN A 80 -9.29 5.05 0.36
C ASN A 80 -7.82 4.63 0.51
N GLY A 81 -7.29 4.67 1.74
CA GLY A 81 -5.88 4.46 2.04
C GLY A 81 -5.34 3.10 1.62
N ARG A 82 -6.15 2.02 1.62
CA ARG A 82 -5.69 0.68 1.19
C ARG A 82 -5.31 0.65 -0.29
N VAL A 83 -5.95 1.48 -1.10
CA VAL A 83 -5.70 1.56 -2.53
C VAL A 83 -4.55 2.51 -2.85
N PHE A 84 -4.36 3.54 -2.01
CA PHE A 84 -3.41 4.62 -2.29
C PHE A 84 -2.44 4.91 -1.14
N ASP A 85 -2.83 5.72 -0.15
CA ASP A 85 -1.90 6.32 0.83
C ASP A 85 -1.05 5.30 1.56
N PHE A 86 -1.66 4.21 2.04
CA PHE A 86 -0.94 3.17 2.78
C PHE A 86 0.04 2.42 1.88
N ARG A 87 -0.22 2.31 0.57
CA ARG A 87 0.72 1.68 -0.38
C ARG A 87 1.88 2.59 -0.68
N VAL A 88 1.61 3.89 -0.89
CA VAL A 88 2.62 4.91 -1.19
C VAL A 88 3.57 5.08 0.00
N ILE A 89 3.05 5.24 1.21
CA ILE A 89 3.88 5.39 2.41
C ILE A 89 4.65 4.10 2.72
N SER A 90 4.03 2.93 2.57
CA SER A 90 4.71 1.65 2.79
C SER A 90 5.86 1.45 1.82
N HIS A 91 5.67 1.82 0.54
CA HIS A 91 6.74 1.75 -0.44
C HIS A 91 7.93 2.64 -0.06
N ALA A 92 7.68 3.88 0.36
CA ALA A 92 8.73 4.79 0.81
C ALA A 92 9.47 4.23 2.06
N VAL A 93 8.73 3.75 3.05
CA VAL A 93 9.29 3.12 4.26
C VAL A 93 10.14 1.90 3.93
N MET A 94 9.67 1.04 3.02
CA MET A 94 10.38 -0.16 2.61
C MET A 94 11.68 0.15 1.86
N LEU A 95 11.65 1.12 0.93
CA LEU A 95 12.84 1.57 0.21
C LEU A 95 13.91 2.15 1.14
N LEU A 96 13.48 2.76 2.26
CA LEU A 96 14.37 3.35 3.25
C LEU A 96 14.85 2.36 4.33
N GLY A 97 14.41 1.11 4.29
CA GLY A 97 14.77 0.13 5.32
C GLY A 97 14.20 0.46 6.71
N LYS A 98 13.06 1.16 6.79
CA LYS A 98 12.45 1.64 8.04
C LYS A 98 11.22 0.82 8.47
N GLN A 99 11.02 -0.38 7.91
CA GLN A 99 9.85 -1.23 8.14
C GLN A 99 9.63 -1.53 9.62
N ASP A 100 10.68 -1.97 10.32
CA ASP A 100 10.59 -2.35 11.73
C ASP A 100 10.19 -1.17 12.61
N LYS A 101 10.75 0.02 12.34
CA LYS A 101 10.37 1.25 13.04
C LYS A 101 8.93 1.65 12.74
N PHE A 102 8.47 1.44 11.51
CA PHE A 102 7.09 1.75 11.13
C PHE A 102 6.09 0.81 11.83
N ILE A 103 6.41 -0.48 11.90
CA ILE A 103 5.59 -1.48 12.62
C ILE A 103 5.58 -1.18 14.12
N ASP A 104 6.73 -0.84 14.71
CA ASP A 104 6.85 -0.49 16.13
C ASP A 104 6.01 0.73 16.54
N LYS A 105 5.79 1.68 15.61
CA LYS A 105 5.07 2.93 15.88
C LYS A 105 3.59 2.91 15.55
N ILE A 106 3.07 1.88 14.86
CA ILE A 106 1.70 1.90 14.33
C ILE A 106 0.99 0.59 14.66
N ASP A 107 0.06 0.67 15.60
CA ASP A 107 -0.75 -0.45 16.08
C ASP A 107 -1.78 -0.93 15.06
N GLY A 108 -2.15 -0.08 14.10
CA GLY A 108 -2.98 -0.51 12.99
C GLY A 108 -3.31 0.56 11.98
N LEU A 109 -3.98 0.11 10.91
CA LEU A 109 -4.38 0.94 9.78
C LEU A 109 -5.89 0.85 9.59
N VAL A 110 -6.53 1.96 9.19
CA VAL A 110 -7.96 2.00 8.89
C VAL A 110 -8.18 2.70 7.55
N ASP A 111 -8.89 2.02 6.65
CA ASP A 111 -9.41 2.66 5.44
C ASP A 111 -10.79 3.27 5.75
N SER A 112 -10.84 4.60 5.86
CA SER A 112 -12.06 5.29 6.26
C SER A 112 -13.17 5.19 5.21
N LEU A 113 -12.85 5.02 3.93
CA LEU A 113 -13.87 4.85 2.89
C LEU A 113 -14.65 3.56 3.14
N SER A 114 -13.94 2.46 3.40
CA SER A 114 -14.56 1.17 3.72
C SER A 114 -15.34 1.20 5.04
N MET A 115 -14.81 1.91 6.05
CA MET A 115 -15.45 2.06 7.36
C MET A 115 -16.75 2.86 7.25
N ILE A 116 -16.72 4.04 6.65
CA ILE A 116 -17.90 4.91 6.47
C ILE A 116 -18.98 4.19 5.64
N ARG A 117 -18.62 3.47 4.58
CA ARG A 117 -19.58 2.66 3.80
C ARG A 117 -20.31 1.61 4.64
N SER A 118 -19.65 1.08 5.67
CA SER A 118 -20.25 0.07 6.55
C SER A 118 -21.17 0.68 7.61
N CYS A 119 -20.86 1.88 8.10
CA CYS A 119 -21.66 2.61 9.09
C CYS A 119 -22.85 3.33 8.44
N HIS A 120 -22.64 3.91 7.24
CA HIS A 120 -23.61 4.72 6.51
C HIS A 120 -23.83 4.13 5.13
N LYS A 121 -24.91 3.38 4.94
CA LYS A 121 -25.24 2.75 3.66
C LYS A 121 -25.99 3.73 2.76
N ASN A 122 -25.81 3.58 1.44
CA ASN A 122 -26.59 4.27 0.40
C ASN A 122 -26.41 5.80 0.33
N LEU A 123 -25.23 6.33 0.69
CA LEU A 123 -24.91 7.73 0.38
C LEU A 123 -24.75 7.91 -1.13
N LYS A 124 -25.14 9.08 -1.63
CA LYS A 124 -25.03 9.43 -3.06
C LYS A 124 -23.59 9.37 -3.58
N SER A 125 -22.64 9.72 -2.72
CA SER A 125 -21.20 9.70 -3.00
C SER A 125 -20.45 9.48 -1.70
N TYR A 126 -19.29 8.83 -1.81
CA TYR A 126 -18.35 8.66 -0.70
C TYR A 126 -17.02 9.34 -0.98
N LYS A 127 -16.93 10.21 -1.99
CA LYS A 127 -15.78 11.11 -2.13
C LYS A 127 -15.68 11.99 -0.89
N GLN A 128 -14.47 12.28 -0.41
CA GLN A 128 -14.26 13.00 0.84
C GLN A 128 -14.97 14.36 0.85
N GLU A 129 -14.94 15.08 -0.26
CA GLU A 129 -15.59 16.37 -0.46
C GLU A 129 -17.13 16.27 -0.34
N CYS A 130 -17.71 15.19 -0.85
CA CYS A 130 -19.14 14.92 -0.68
C CYS A 130 -19.49 14.57 0.76
N LEU A 131 -18.60 13.85 1.46
CA LEU A 131 -18.77 13.50 2.87
C LEU A 131 -18.60 14.72 3.77
N ALA A 132 -17.68 15.63 3.45
CA ALA A 132 -17.51 16.92 4.11
C ALA A 132 -18.81 17.72 4.06
N LEU A 133 -19.41 17.87 2.88
CA LEU A 133 -20.68 18.56 2.73
C LEU A 133 -21.81 17.84 3.46
N HIS A 134 -21.87 16.51 3.40
CA HIS A 134 -22.95 15.73 4.01
C HIS A 134 -22.92 15.73 5.54
N PHE A 135 -21.75 15.52 6.16
CA PHE A 135 -21.62 15.38 7.60
C PHE A 135 -21.27 16.70 8.32
N CYS A 136 -20.55 17.59 7.65
CA CYS A 136 -20.05 18.82 8.26
C CYS A 136 -20.70 20.09 7.68
N GLY A 137 -21.37 20.00 6.51
CA GLY A 137 -21.94 21.18 5.85
C GLY A 137 -20.89 22.14 5.27
N GLU A 138 -19.65 21.67 5.08
CA GLU A 138 -18.50 22.48 4.68
C GLU A 138 -17.93 22.02 3.33
N THR A 139 -17.32 22.95 2.60
CA THR A 139 -16.34 22.68 1.54
C THR A 139 -14.96 23.08 2.02
N TYR A 140 -13.92 22.54 1.41
CA TYR A 140 -12.54 22.84 1.78
C TYR A 140 -11.63 22.77 0.55
N ASP A 141 -10.38 23.22 0.70
CA ASP A 141 -9.36 23.14 -0.34
C ASP A 141 -8.87 21.69 -0.45
N ALA A 142 -9.63 20.89 -1.20
CA ALA A 142 -9.23 19.52 -1.50
C ALA A 142 -7.93 19.54 -2.31
N HIS A 143 -7.08 18.54 -2.10
CA HIS A 143 -5.77 18.37 -2.75
C HIS A 143 -4.59 19.14 -2.12
N ASP A 144 -4.80 19.81 -0.98
CA ASP A 144 -3.74 20.03 0.00
C ASP A 144 -3.81 18.93 1.08
N ALA A 145 -2.68 18.25 1.32
CA ALA A 145 -2.67 17.09 2.21
C ALA A 145 -3.07 17.44 3.65
N LEU A 146 -2.75 18.65 4.14
CA LEU A 146 -3.08 19.07 5.50
C LEU A 146 -4.57 19.38 5.63
N GLU A 147 -5.14 20.10 4.67
CA GLU A 147 -6.58 20.39 4.66
C GLU A 147 -7.41 19.11 4.46
N ASP A 148 -6.92 18.17 3.64
CA ASP A 148 -7.52 16.84 3.49
C ASP A 148 -7.59 16.08 4.83
N VAL A 149 -6.51 16.00 5.62
CA VAL A 149 -6.54 15.26 6.89
C VAL A 149 -7.32 15.99 7.99
N LYS A 150 -7.34 17.33 7.98
CA LYS A 150 -8.19 18.12 8.89
C LYS A 150 -9.66 17.87 8.62
N MET A 151 -10.08 17.92 7.34
CA MET A 151 -11.46 17.65 6.97
C MET A 151 -11.83 16.19 7.25
N LEU A 152 -10.94 15.25 6.95
CA LEU A 152 -11.18 13.83 7.28
C LEU A 152 -11.40 13.63 8.79
N SER A 153 -10.59 14.28 9.63
CA SER A 153 -10.78 14.24 11.10
C SER A 153 -12.16 14.76 11.52
N LYS A 154 -12.63 15.88 10.95
CA LYS A 154 -13.99 16.40 11.19
C LYS A 154 -15.07 15.41 10.74
N ILE A 155 -14.98 14.89 9.52
CA ILE A 155 -15.93 13.91 8.98
C ILE A 155 -16.02 12.70 9.91
N LEU A 156 -14.88 12.16 10.33
CA LEU A 156 -14.85 10.95 11.16
C LEU A 156 -15.47 11.19 12.55
N LYS A 157 -15.25 12.35 13.16
CA LYS A 157 -15.91 12.72 14.43
C LYS A 157 -17.43 12.76 14.32
N CYS A 158 -17.96 13.12 13.15
CA CYS A 158 -19.40 13.17 12.88
C CYS A 158 -19.97 11.82 12.43
N ALA A 159 -19.18 11.02 11.70
CA ALA A 159 -19.68 9.85 10.98
C ALA A 159 -19.44 8.52 11.71
N VAL A 160 -18.47 8.41 12.61
CA VAL A 160 -18.10 7.12 13.21
C VAL A 160 -17.81 7.23 14.71
N THR A 161 -17.73 6.09 15.37
CA THR A 161 -17.41 5.98 16.80
C THR A 161 -16.04 5.33 17.02
N ASN A 162 -15.48 5.46 18.23
CA ASN A 162 -14.24 4.79 18.60
C ASN A 162 -14.30 3.26 18.42
N VAL A 163 -15.48 2.66 18.59
CA VAL A 163 -15.70 1.22 18.38
C VAL A 163 -15.52 0.82 16.92
N ASP A 164 -15.86 1.71 15.98
CA ASP A 164 -15.71 1.44 14.55
C ASP A 164 -14.24 1.39 14.13
N PHE A 165 -13.39 2.27 14.66
CA PHE A 165 -11.95 2.23 14.42
C PHE A 165 -11.34 0.91 14.85
N VAL A 166 -11.64 0.44 16.07
CA VAL A 166 -11.13 -0.84 16.57
C VAL A 166 -11.60 -2.00 15.68
N LYS A 167 -12.88 -2.02 15.29
CA LYS A 167 -13.45 -3.09 14.45
C LYS A 167 -12.91 -3.10 13.02
N LYS A 168 -12.51 -1.95 12.49
CA LYS A 168 -12.08 -1.79 11.09
C LYS A 168 -10.56 -1.70 10.93
N SER A 169 -9.83 -1.59 12.04
CA SER A 169 -8.38 -1.63 12.03
C SER A 169 -7.87 -2.98 11.52
N TYR A 170 -6.78 -2.93 10.78
CA TYR A 170 -6.05 -4.10 10.34
C TYR A 170 -4.56 -3.92 10.60
N ASP A 171 -3.88 -5.06 10.77
CA ASP A 171 -2.50 -5.13 11.22
C ASP A 171 -1.52 -4.52 10.21
N THR A 172 -0.63 -3.67 10.72
CA THR A 172 0.40 -2.96 9.96
C THR A 172 1.44 -3.92 9.37
N HIS A 173 1.83 -4.96 10.12
CA HIS A 173 2.83 -5.93 9.65
C HIS A 173 2.30 -6.73 8.45
N ASN A 174 1.07 -7.24 8.53
CA ASN A 174 0.40 -7.94 7.42
C ASN A 174 0.22 -7.04 6.20
N HIS A 175 -0.04 -5.73 6.39
CA HIS A 175 -0.08 -4.77 5.28
C HIS A 175 1.27 -4.70 4.56
N LEU A 176 2.38 -4.57 5.29
CA LEU A 176 3.72 -4.55 4.69
C LEU A 176 4.08 -5.88 4.00
N LEU A 177 3.69 -7.02 4.57
CA LEU A 177 3.84 -8.31 3.90
C LEU A 177 3.06 -8.36 2.57
N GLN A 178 1.86 -7.81 2.54
CA GLN A 178 1.05 -7.73 1.32
C GLN A 178 1.69 -6.80 0.28
N GLU A 179 2.30 -5.68 0.69
CA GLU A 179 2.99 -4.79 -0.25
C GLU A 179 4.29 -5.42 -0.79
N ASN A 180 5.04 -6.17 0.02
CA ASN A 180 6.16 -6.99 -0.45
C ASN A 180 5.70 -8.01 -1.51
N PHE A 181 4.60 -8.72 -1.23
CA PHE A 181 3.99 -9.65 -2.18
C PHE A 181 3.57 -8.94 -3.48
N ASN A 182 2.92 -7.77 -3.38
CA ASN A 182 2.48 -7.00 -4.54
C ASN A 182 3.66 -6.52 -5.39
N SER A 183 4.77 -6.11 -4.75
CA SER A 183 6.00 -5.71 -5.42
C SER A 183 6.68 -6.89 -6.13
N ALA A 184 6.80 -8.04 -5.46
CA ALA A 184 7.34 -9.24 -6.09
C ALA A 184 6.45 -9.71 -7.26
N LYS A 185 5.13 -9.61 -7.10
CA LYS A 185 4.16 -9.96 -8.15
C LYS A 185 4.37 -9.12 -9.40
N SER A 186 4.45 -7.80 -9.27
CA SER A 186 4.60 -6.91 -10.42
C SER A 186 5.91 -7.13 -11.19
N GLN A 187 6.99 -7.48 -10.48
CA GLN A 187 8.29 -7.76 -11.09
C GLN A 187 8.33 -9.12 -11.82
N ASN A 188 7.69 -10.14 -11.27
CA ASN A 188 7.88 -11.53 -11.71
C ASN A 188 6.78 -12.05 -12.66
N LEU A 189 5.56 -11.49 -12.60
CA LEU A 189 4.38 -12.06 -13.26
C LEU A 189 4.53 -12.15 -14.78
N SER A 190 5.15 -11.15 -15.42
CA SER A 190 5.32 -11.11 -16.88
C SER A 190 6.03 -12.35 -17.42
N SER A 191 7.04 -12.85 -16.70
CA SER A 191 7.78 -14.06 -17.07
C SER A 191 6.92 -15.33 -17.03
N LEU A 192 5.84 -15.33 -16.26
CA LEU A 192 4.97 -16.49 -16.06
C LEU A 192 3.80 -16.52 -17.05
N HIS A 193 3.62 -15.48 -17.87
CA HIS A 193 2.57 -15.46 -18.90
C HIS A 193 2.70 -16.62 -19.89
N VAL A 194 3.90 -17.16 -20.12
CA VAL A 194 4.09 -18.37 -20.94
C VAL A 194 3.36 -19.59 -20.34
N LEU A 195 3.36 -19.73 -19.01
CA LEU A 195 2.67 -20.83 -18.32
C LEU A 195 1.15 -20.65 -18.38
N VAL A 196 0.68 -19.40 -18.31
CA VAL A 196 -0.74 -19.05 -18.44
C VAL A 196 -1.22 -19.28 -19.88
N GLY A 197 -0.48 -18.80 -20.87
CA GLY A 197 -0.79 -18.97 -22.28
C GLY A 197 -0.78 -20.42 -22.74
N ALA A 198 0.09 -21.26 -22.16
CA ALA A 198 0.10 -22.69 -22.38
C ALA A 198 -1.02 -23.45 -21.63
N GLY A 199 -1.86 -22.76 -20.86
CA GLY A 199 -2.94 -23.39 -20.08
C GLY A 199 -2.44 -24.28 -18.93
N ILE A 200 -1.18 -24.16 -18.52
CA ILE A 200 -0.58 -24.95 -17.45
C ILE A 200 -1.07 -24.45 -16.09
N VAL A 201 -1.12 -23.12 -15.91
CA VAL A 201 -1.63 -22.49 -14.69
C VAL A 201 -2.68 -21.43 -15.02
N LYS A 202 -3.63 -21.24 -14.10
CA LYS A 202 -4.54 -20.07 -14.14
C LYS A 202 -3.80 -18.81 -13.69
N ILE A 203 -4.27 -17.64 -14.14
CA ILE A 203 -3.66 -16.35 -13.79
C ILE A 203 -3.47 -16.17 -12.28
N GLY A 204 -4.47 -16.51 -11.45
CA GLY A 204 -4.35 -16.37 -9.99
C GLY A 204 -3.24 -17.25 -9.37
N MET A 205 -2.96 -18.42 -9.94
CA MET A 205 -1.83 -19.23 -9.49
C MET A 205 -0.49 -18.63 -9.94
N ALA A 206 -0.42 -18.06 -11.15
CA ALA A 206 0.75 -17.33 -11.61
C ALA A 206 1.02 -16.09 -10.74
N GLU A 207 -0.02 -15.37 -10.31
CA GLU A 207 0.09 -14.27 -9.36
C GLU A 207 0.64 -14.71 -8.00
N ASN A 208 0.20 -15.86 -7.48
CA ASN A 208 0.74 -16.43 -6.24
C ASN A 208 2.21 -16.84 -6.38
N ILE A 209 2.59 -17.46 -7.51
CA ILE A 209 3.99 -17.80 -7.80
C ILE A 209 4.84 -16.51 -7.87
N ALA A 210 4.39 -15.51 -8.63
CA ALA A 210 5.09 -14.23 -8.81
C ALA A 210 5.24 -13.46 -7.49
N GLY A 211 4.15 -13.31 -6.73
CA GLY A 211 4.15 -12.63 -5.44
C GLY A 211 4.95 -13.34 -4.37
N SER A 212 5.21 -14.63 -4.55
CA SER A 212 6.14 -15.41 -3.74
C SER A 212 7.61 -15.24 -4.11
N GLY A 213 7.92 -14.29 -5.00
CA GLY A 213 9.29 -14.02 -5.47
C GLY A 213 9.81 -15.02 -6.50
N LEU A 214 8.93 -15.80 -7.15
CA LEU A 214 9.33 -16.76 -8.19
C LEU A 214 8.98 -16.21 -9.57
N ASN A 215 9.95 -16.23 -10.46
CA ASN A 215 9.76 -16.03 -11.90
C ASN A 215 10.08 -17.31 -12.66
N LEU A 216 9.90 -17.31 -13.98
CA LEU A 216 10.14 -18.49 -14.81
C LEU A 216 11.57 -19.02 -14.69
N HIS A 217 12.57 -18.14 -14.57
CA HIS A 217 13.96 -18.54 -14.37
C HIS A 217 14.15 -19.27 -13.03
N SER A 218 13.58 -18.74 -11.94
CA SER A 218 13.60 -19.41 -10.63
C SER A 218 12.99 -20.81 -10.71
N LEU A 219 11.88 -20.98 -11.42
CA LEU A 219 11.23 -22.28 -11.62
C LEU A 219 12.14 -23.26 -12.39
N ARG A 220 12.81 -22.80 -13.46
CA ARG A 220 13.79 -23.62 -14.20
C ARG A 220 14.94 -24.08 -13.30
N VAL A 221 15.48 -23.18 -12.47
CA VAL A 221 16.58 -23.50 -11.55
C VAL A 221 16.13 -24.52 -10.49
N ILE A 222 14.93 -24.37 -9.93
CA ILE A 222 14.38 -25.32 -8.96
C ILE A 222 14.20 -26.70 -9.63
N HIS A 223 13.60 -26.72 -10.83
CA HIS A 223 13.38 -27.93 -11.58
C HIS A 223 14.69 -28.64 -11.94
N ALA A 224 15.71 -27.91 -12.42
CA ALA A 224 17.01 -28.49 -12.75
C ALA A 224 17.71 -29.13 -11.55
N ARG A 225 17.43 -28.67 -10.32
CA ARG A 225 18.06 -29.18 -9.09
C ARG A 225 17.35 -30.40 -8.51
N ALA A 226 16.01 -30.43 -8.55
CA ALA A 226 15.22 -31.41 -7.81
C ALA A 226 13.94 -31.86 -8.53
N GLY A 227 13.84 -31.61 -9.84
CA GLY A 227 12.72 -32.03 -10.67
C GLY A 227 11.36 -31.53 -10.17
N GLU A 228 10.35 -32.39 -10.32
CA GLU A 228 8.98 -32.14 -9.88
C GLU A 228 8.85 -31.98 -8.37
N ASP A 229 9.61 -32.77 -7.58
CA ASP A 229 9.61 -32.68 -6.12
C ASP A 229 10.10 -31.31 -5.64
N GLY A 230 11.12 -30.75 -6.31
CA GLY A 230 11.59 -29.39 -6.05
C GLY A 230 10.50 -28.34 -6.20
N LEU A 231 9.73 -28.42 -7.29
CA LEU A 231 8.62 -27.50 -7.55
C LEU A 231 7.48 -27.69 -6.54
N ARG A 232 7.08 -28.94 -6.28
CA ARG A 232 6.03 -29.27 -5.29
C ARG A 232 6.39 -28.76 -3.90
N ASN A 233 7.59 -29.10 -3.41
CA ASN A 233 8.05 -28.69 -2.09
C ASN A 233 8.12 -27.16 -1.98
N THR A 234 8.56 -26.49 -3.05
CA THR A 234 8.57 -25.03 -3.10
C THR A 234 7.16 -24.44 -2.98
N PHE A 235 6.18 -24.97 -3.72
CA PHE A 235 4.81 -24.44 -3.72
C PHE A 235 4.10 -24.66 -2.38
N CYS A 236 4.38 -25.78 -1.72
CA CYS A 236 3.81 -26.14 -0.42
C CYS A 236 4.56 -25.53 0.77
N SER A 237 5.78 -25.00 0.59
CA SER A 237 6.56 -24.41 1.67
C SER A 237 5.78 -23.32 2.40
N LYS A 238 5.91 -23.25 3.73
CA LYS A 238 5.20 -22.25 4.54
C LYS A 238 5.92 -20.90 4.45
N ASN A 239 5.15 -19.84 4.26
CA ASN A 239 5.63 -18.46 4.35
C ASN A 239 5.73 -18.01 5.83
N SER A 240 6.11 -16.75 6.06
CA SER A 240 6.28 -16.15 7.40
C SER A 240 5.01 -16.18 8.27
N ILE A 241 3.82 -16.31 7.66
CA ILE A 241 2.53 -16.41 8.36
C ILE A 241 1.98 -17.85 8.38
N GLY A 242 2.81 -18.84 8.05
CA GLY A 242 2.44 -20.27 8.12
C GLY A 242 1.52 -20.76 7.01
N LYS A 243 1.25 -19.96 5.98
CA LYS A 243 0.44 -20.34 4.82
C LYS A 243 1.31 -20.91 3.70
N PRO A 244 0.78 -21.79 2.82
CA PRO A 244 1.52 -22.25 1.65
C PRO A 244 1.97 -21.08 0.79
N ARG A 245 3.18 -21.17 0.26
CA ARG A 245 3.78 -20.15 -0.60
C ARG A 245 2.93 -19.95 -1.87
N VAL A 246 2.51 -21.04 -2.52
CA VAL A 246 1.64 -20.99 -3.71
C VAL A 246 0.33 -21.73 -3.49
N THR A 247 0.42 -23.02 -3.14
CA THR A 247 -0.74 -23.89 -2.86
C THR A 247 -0.27 -25.17 -2.19
N SER A 248 -1.14 -25.75 -1.36
CA SER A 248 -0.99 -27.10 -0.79
C SER A 248 -2.08 -28.06 -1.28
N ASP A 249 -2.88 -27.67 -2.26
CA ASP A 249 -3.91 -28.52 -2.84
C ASP A 249 -3.27 -29.56 -3.76
N ASN A 250 -3.28 -30.82 -3.34
CA ASN A 250 -2.70 -31.93 -4.09
C ASN A 250 -3.33 -32.09 -5.48
N LYS A 251 -4.64 -31.89 -5.65
CA LYS A 251 -5.29 -32.01 -6.96
C LYS A 251 -4.77 -30.97 -7.94
N VAL A 252 -4.54 -29.75 -7.46
CA VAL A 252 -3.95 -28.67 -8.27
C VAL A 252 -2.50 -29.01 -8.62
N LEU A 253 -1.71 -29.47 -7.65
CA LEU A 253 -0.30 -29.80 -7.86
C LEU A 253 -0.12 -30.97 -8.84
N ASP A 254 -0.90 -32.03 -8.69
CA ASP A 254 -0.87 -33.22 -9.58
C ASP A 254 -1.20 -32.85 -11.03
N ALA A 255 -2.07 -31.85 -11.24
CA ALA A 255 -2.45 -31.39 -12.57
C ALA A 255 -1.42 -30.43 -13.20
N VAL A 256 -0.73 -29.63 -12.39
CA VAL A 256 0.13 -28.52 -12.84
C VAL A 256 1.59 -28.92 -12.96
N ILE A 257 2.14 -29.60 -11.95
CA ILE A 257 3.58 -29.84 -11.82
C ILE A 257 4.15 -30.66 -12.99
N PRO A 258 3.53 -31.77 -13.44
CA PRO A 258 4.07 -32.54 -14.56
C PRO A 258 4.11 -31.75 -15.87
N LYS A 259 3.05 -30.97 -16.16
CA LYS A 259 2.98 -30.11 -17.36
C LYS A 259 4.01 -28.99 -17.31
N MET A 260 4.20 -28.42 -16.12
CA MET A 260 5.22 -27.39 -15.89
C MET A 260 6.63 -27.96 -16.08
N SER A 261 6.92 -29.13 -15.51
CA SER A 261 8.18 -29.87 -15.66
C SER A 261 8.55 -30.12 -17.13
N GLN A 262 7.58 -30.57 -17.94
CA GLN A 262 7.78 -30.76 -19.37
C GLN A 262 8.17 -29.46 -20.09
N LEU A 263 7.51 -28.34 -19.79
CA LEU A 263 7.83 -27.04 -20.40
C LEU A 263 9.18 -26.50 -19.92
N LEU A 264 9.53 -26.70 -18.65
CA LEU A 264 10.79 -26.20 -18.07
C LEU A 264 12.02 -26.99 -18.54
N SER A 265 11.81 -28.20 -19.07
CA SER A 265 12.86 -29.08 -19.62
C SER A 265 13.17 -28.81 -21.10
N ALA A 266 12.36 -27.99 -21.77
CA ALA A 266 12.54 -27.53 -23.15
C ALA A 266 13.29 -26.19 -23.21
#